data_AF-A0A6N7JTE4-F1
#
_entry.id   AF-A0A6N7JTE4-F1
#
_cell.length_a   1.000
_cell.length_b   1.000
_cell.length_c   1.000
_cell.angle_alpha   90.00
_cell.angle_beta   90.00
_cell.angle_gamma   90.00
#
_symmetry.space_group_name_H-M   'P 1'
#
loop_
_entity.id
_entity.type
_entity.pdbx_description
1 polymer ?
#
loop_
_entity_poly.entity_id
_entity_poly.type
_entity_poly.pdbx_seq_one_letter_code
_entity_poly.pdbx_strand_id
1 'polypeptide(L)' 'MGWVTRKRLLKVAREALCQLRRRFGPLAPDVEARVHGADGDQLDAWSERILEAEKLDDLFSGSLPR' A
#
# COMPACT_ATOMS: atom_id res chain seq x y z
N MET A 1 2.94 13.92 20.81
CA MET A 1 1.99 14.17 19.70
C MET A 1 2.05 13.03 18.68
N GLY A 2 1.19 12.00 18.78
CA GLY A 2 1.23 10.80 17.90
C GLY A 2 0.00 10.59 16.99
N TRP A 3 -0.92 11.55 16.94
CA TRP A 3 -2.25 11.37 16.35
C TRP A 3 -2.31 11.86 14.89
N VAL A 4 -1.40 12.76 14.50
CA VAL A 4 -1.33 13.37 13.16
C VAL A 4 -0.73 12.39 12.14
N THR A 5 0.31 11.65 12.53
CA THR A 5 0.94 10.63 11.68
C THR A 5 -0.05 9.53 11.33
N ARG A 6 -0.77 8.99 12.33
CA ARG A 6 -1.73 7.89 12.13
C ARG A 6 -2.88 8.24 11.16
N LYS A 7 -3.35 9.49 11.13
CA LYS A 7 -4.40 9.94 10.19
C LYS A 7 -3.90 10.05 8.74
N ARG A 8 -2.65 10.48 8.55
CA ARG A 8 -2.03 10.57 7.22
C ARG A 8 -1.84 9.17 6.63
N LEU A 9 -1.38 8.21 7.44
CA LEU A 9 -1.22 6.80 7.07
C LEU A 9 -2.53 6.17 6.56
N LEU A 10 -3.63 6.39 7.27
CA LEU A 10 -4.94 5.87 6.87
C LEU A 10 -5.43 6.44 5.53
N LYS A 11 -5.06 7.69 5.21
CA LYS A 11 -5.41 8.27 3.92
C LYS A 11 -4.61 7.61 2.79
N VAL A 12 -3.29 7.49 2.97
CA VAL A 12 -2.40 6.89 1.96
C VAL A 12 -2.74 5.42 1.73
N ALA A 13 -2.98 4.65 2.81
CA ALA A 13 -3.42 3.25 2.70
C ALA A 13 -4.72 3.10 1.89
N ARG A 14 -5.72 3.97 2.12
CA ARG A 14 -6.97 3.93 1.36
C ARG A 14 -6.78 4.30 -0.10
N GLU A 15 -5.89 5.25 -0.38
CA GLU A 15 -5.61 5.71 -1.74
C GLU A 15 -4.87 4.62 -2.53
N ALA A 16 -3.88 3.98 -1.91
CA ALA A 16 -3.21 2.79 -2.44
C ALA A 16 -4.19 1.65 -2.71
N LEU A 17 -5.10 1.34 -1.77
CA LEU A 17 -6.13 0.30 -1.98
C LEU A 17 -7.08 0.66 -3.14
N CYS A 18 -7.48 1.92 -3.28
CA CYS A 18 -8.32 2.36 -4.39
C CYS A 18 -7.61 2.21 -5.74
N GLN A 19 -6.33 2.60 -5.79
CA GLN A 19 -5.48 2.46 -6.98
C GLN A 19 -5.28 0.98 -7.34
N LEU A 20 -4.99 0.15 -6.34
CA LEU A 20 -4.79 -1.29 -6.50
C LEU A 20 -6.06 -1.94 -7.04
N ARG A 21 -7.22 -1.59 -6.48
CA ARG A 21 -8.50 -2.16 -6.91
C ARG A 21 -8.91 -1.71 -8.31
N ARG A 22 -8.52 -0.51 -8.74
CA ARG A 22 -8.75 -0.02 -10.11
C ARG A 22 -7.81 -0.68 -11.13
N ARG A 23 -6.54 -0.89 -10.78
CA ARG A 23 -5.51 -1.44 -11.68
C ARG A 23 -5.55 -2.96 -11.77
N PHE A 24 -5.73 -3.64 -10.63
CA PHE A 24 -5.67 -5.10 -10.52
C PHE A 24 -7.04 -5.76 -10.35
N GLY A 25 -8.11 -4.99 -10.12
CA GLY A 25 -9.43 -5.53 -9.83
C GLY A 25 -9.57 -5.95 -8.36
N PRO A 26 -10.51 -6.86 -8.01
CA PRO A 26 -10.75 -7.26 -6.63
C PRO A 26 -9.48 -7.80 -5.96
N LEU A 27 -9.07 -7.16 -4.86
CA LEU A 27 -7.87 -7.52 -4.13
C LEU A 27 -8.16 -8.67 -3.18
N ALA A 28 -7.18 -9.56 -3.04
CA ALA A 28 -7.25 -10.62 -2.05
C ALA A 28 -7.24 -10.02 -0.63
N PRO A 29 -7.95 -10.63 0.34
CA PRO A 29 -7.97 -10.14 1.72
C PRO A 29 -6.56 -10.10 2.37
N ASP A 30 -5.63 -10.94 1.90
CA ASP A 30 -4.22 -10.93 2.31
C ASP A 30 -3.52 -9.60 1.97
N VAL A 31 -3.84 -9.04 0.79
CA VAL A 31 -3.31 -7.74 0.33
C VAL A 31 -3.87 -6.61 1.19
N GLU A 32 -5.16 -6.64 1.52
CA GLU A 32 -5.77 -5.65 2.39
C GLU A 32 -5.14 -5.67 3.79
N ALA A 33 -4.95 -6.86 4.37
CA ALA A 33 -4.29 -7.02 5.67
C ALA A 33 -2.86 -6.46 5.65
N ARG A 34 -2.12 -6.69 4.57
CA ARG A 34 -0.74 -6.19 4.41
C ARG A 34 -0.68 -4.67 4.29
N VAL A 35 -1.63 -4.04 3.59
CA VAL A 35 -1.75 -2.57 3.51
C VAL A 35 -2.17 -1.96 4.84
N HIS A 36 -3.04 -2.63 5.59
CA HIS A 36 -3.41 -2.19 6.93
C HIS A 36 -2.27 -2.30 7.96
N GLY A 37 -1.37 -3.27 7.79
CA GLY A 37 -0.21 -3.49 8.66
C GLY A 37 1.07 -2.73 8.25
N ALA A 38 1.07 -2.05 7.10
CA ALA A 38 2.24 -1.35 6.58
C ALA A 38 2.47 0.01 7.25
N ASP A 39 3.74 0.36 7.44
CA ASP A 39 4.15 1.66 7.94
C ASP A 39 4.10 2.73 6.85
N GLY A 40 4.19 4.00 7.25
CA GLY A 40 4.06 5.13 6.32
C GLY A 40 5.03 5.14 5.16
N ASP A 41 6.26 4.75 5.44
CA ASP A 41 7.32 4.67 4.45
C ASP A 41 7.00 3.60 3.38
N GLN A 42 6.46 2.45 3.82
CA GLN A 42 6.03 1.38 2.92
C GLN A 42 4.82 1.79 2.08
N LEU A 43 3.86 2.49 2.68
CA LEU A 43 2.68 2.99 1.96
C LEU A 43 3.03 4.05 0.91
N ASP A 44 4.00 4.92 1.21
CA ASP A 44 4.49 5.94 0.29
C ASP A 44 5.21 5.26 -0.90
N ALA A 45 6.14 4.35 -0.61
CA ALA A 45 6.86 3.58 -1.63
C ALA A 45 5.91 2.75 -2.51
N TRP A 46 4.86 2.14 -1.94
CA TRP A 46 3.84 1.44 -2.73
C TRP A 46 2.98 2.38 -3.58
N SER A 47 2.74 3.61 -3.13
CA SER A 47 1.96 4.59 -3.89
C SER A 47 2.69 5.08 -5.14
N GLU A 48 4.03 5.09 -5.12
CA GLU A 48 4.84 5.36 -6.32
C GLU A 48 4.96 4.09 -7.18
N ARG A 49 5.32 2.95 -6.57
CA ARG A 49 5.49 1.67 -7.28
C ARG A 49 4.22 1.21 -7.98
N ILE A 50 3.04 1.51 -7.46
CA ILE A 50 1.77 1.10 -8.09
C ILE A 50 1.56 1.69 -9.47
N LEU A 51 2.25 2.81 -9.78
CA LEU A 51 2.20 3.44 -11.10
C LEU A 51 3.03 2.66 -12.12
N GLU A 52 4.07 1.96 -11.66
CA GLU A 52 5.02 1.22 -12.50
C GLU A 52 4.73 -0.28 -12.52
N ALA A 53 4.28 -0.84 -11.39
CA ALA A 53 4.06 -2.28 -11.21
C ALA A 53 3.00 -2.84 -12.16
N GLU A 54 3.37 -3.87 -12.91
CA GLU A 54 2.44 -4.66 -13.74
C GLU A 54 1.71 -5.76 -12.96
N LYS A 55 2.21 -6.13 -11.78
CA LYS A 55 1.66 -7.20 -10.94
C LYS A 55 1.68 -6.82 -9.46
N LEU A 56 0.73 -7.35 -8.70
CA LEU A 56 0.69 -7.22 -7.23
C LEU A 56 1.99 -7.71 -6.58
N ASP A 57 2.56 -8.80 -7.07
CA ASP A 57 3.83 -9.34 -6.55
C ASP A 57 4.98 -8.34 -6.74
N ASP A 58 5.00 -7.61 -7.86
CA ASP A 58 6.00 -6.57 -8.14
C ASP A 58 5.86 -5.38 -7.16
N LEU A 59 4.64 -5.03 -6.76
CA LEU A 59 4.41 -4.02 -5.73
C LEU A 59 5.05 -4.41 -4.38
N PHE A 60 4.96 -5.69 -3.99
CA PHE A 60 5.42 -6.19 -2.69
C PHE A 60 6.87 -6.70 -2.68
N SER A 61 7.44 -7.05 -3.84
CA SER A 61 8.78 -7.61 -3.95
C SER A 61 9.88 -6.65 -3.44
N GLY A 62 9.64 -5.34 -3.51
CA GLY A 62 10.56 -4.32 -2.98
C GLY A 62 10.49 -4.06 -1.47
N SER A 63 9.53 -4.66 -0.75
CA SER A 63 9.27 -4.34 0.67
C SER A 63 9.83 -5.35 1.68
N LEU A 64 10.73 -6.25 1.25
CA LEU A 64 11.35 -7.21 2.17
C LEU A 64 12.19 -6.45 3.22
N PRO A 65 11.95 -6.68 4.53
CA PRO A 65 12.83 -6.14 5.56
C PRO A 65 14.23 -6.72 5.35
N ARG A 66 15.23 -5.84 5.37
CA ARG A 66 16.63 -6.26 5.58
C ARG A 66 16.85 -6.50 7.06
#